data_AF-A0A4V2V0C8-F1
#
_entry.id   AF-A0A4V2V0C8-F1
#
_cell.length_a   1.000
_cell.length_b   1.000
_cell.length_c   1.000
_cell.angle_alpha   90.00
_cell.angle_beta   90.00
_cell.angle_gamma   90.00
#
_symmetry.space_group_name_H-M   'P 1'
#
loop_
_entity.id
_entity.type
_entity.pdbx_description
1 polymer ?
#
loop_
_entity_poly.entity_id
_entity_poly.type
_entity_poly.pdbx_seq_one_letter_code
_entity_poly.pdbx_strand_id
1 'polypeptide(L)'
;MLKLTTLLAFDTIVIQCHDNPDVDSIASGFALYTYFKSHNKLVRLIYSGRFIISKPNLIDMIEALNIPIEYVKELQIDGLLLTIDCQYGAGNVKKLIANNVAIIDHHQVEIANIPLSEIRPYLGSCSTLVWDLLRDEGFDINLHQNVSTALYYGLFCDTNNFAEISHPLDKDMRDNIYYDYNLIRKLKNSNLTLNDLEIAGIALIKCFHDPTYNFAIFKAHPCDPNILGFISDLALQVNTIDLCIVYNLSANGYKFSVRSCVKEIMASDMASYLCENIGSGGGHLEKAGGFINISSYTDKYPSVNIDSFFLNRIKSYYDSYEILFSDSINMDYKEMTLYKKHNISIGYVKSSMIYIEGTPLLIRTIEGDIDIYSSEYIYLMIDLNGDVSPITKNEFENKYLPTDEPFTLDIDYFPSVKIIESNEIINLKSYAKSCIPRNESYAYIKKLNKNIKLFTKRDSYKYMSGSKEDYIAIDKDNPSQVYIITKEGLQLNYTKV
;
A
#
# COMPACT_ATOMS: atom_id res chain seq x y z
N MET A 1 8.62 8.13 -18.58
CA MET A 1 9.32 6.98 -17.97
C MET A 1 10.81 7.22 -18.09
N LEU A 2 11.49 7.34 -16.95
CA LEU A 2 12.93 7.48 -16.82
C LEU A 2 13.63 6.22 -17.36
N LYS A 3 14.73 6.40 -18.07
CA LYS A 3 15.66 5.32 -18.44
C LYS A 3 16.95 5.48 -17.65
N LEU A 4 17.45 4.44 -16.99
CA LEU A 4 18.68 4.53 -16.20
C LEU A 4 19.89 4.91 -17.06
N THR A 5 19.89 4.51 -18.33
CA THR A 5 20.91 4.92 -19.31
C THR A 5 21.02 6.44 -19.49
N THR A 6 19.95 7.21 -19.27
CA THR A 6 20.02 8.68 -19.31
C THR A 6 20.87 9.26 -18.18
N LEU A 7 20.94 8.57 -17.03
CA LEU A 7 21.74 8.99 -15.88
C LEU A 7 23.23 8.68 -16.06
N LEU A 8 23.61 7.86 -17.05
CA LEU A 8 25.00 7.61 -17.41
C LEU A 8 25.70 8.83 -18.04
N ALA A 9 24.97 9.90 -18.34
CA ALA A 9 25.55 11.18 -18.75
C ALA A 9 26.40 11.83 -17.64
N PHE A 10 26.21 11.42 -16.38
CA PHE A 10 26.97 11.91 -15.23
C PHE A 10 28.09 10.94 -14.86
N ASP A 11 29.29 11.45 -14.59
CA ASP A 11 30.43 10.63 -14.18
C ASP A 11 30.45 10.32 -12.68
N THR A 12 30.05 11.30 -11.87
CA THR A 12 29.87 11.16 -10.42
C THR A 12 28.38 11.01 -10.11
N ILE A 13 28.02 9.91 -9.45
CA ILE A 13 26.65 9.61 -9.05
C ILE A 13 26.64 9.30 -7.55
N VAL A 14 25.87 10.07 -6.78
CA VAL A 14 25.66 9.84 -5.35
C VAL A 14 24.22 9.38 -5.16
N ILE A 15 24.04 8.16 -4.67
CA ILE A 15 22.74 7.56 -4.38
C ILE A 15 22.46 7.80 -2.90
N GLN A 16 21.36 8.48 -2.58
CA GLN A 16 20.99 8.84 -1.22
C GLN A 16 19.69 8.14 -0.80
N CYS A 17 19.79 7.30 0.22
CA CYS A 17 18.63 6.77 0.96
C CYS A 17 18.03 7.83 1.89
N HIS A 18 16.82 7.59 2.40
CA HIS A 18 16.17 8.46 3.40
C HIS A 18 16.92 8.46 4.75
N ASP A 19 16.55 9.38 5.65
CA ASP A 19 17.31 9.68 6.89
C ASP A 19 17.34 8.54 7.92
N ASN A 20 16.40 7.61 7.82
CA ASN A 20 16.31 6.42 8.67
C ASN A 20 16.06 5.20 7.77
N PRO A 21 17.07 4.83 6.96
CA PRO A 21 16.88 3.92 5.85
C PRO A 21 16.40 2.55 6.33
N ASP A 22 15.43 1.98 5.63
CA ASP A 22 14.98 0.60 5.85
C ASP A 22 15.63 -0.36 4.84
N VAL A 23 15.09 -1.58 4.75
CA VAL A 23 15.63 -2.61 3.87
C VAL A 23 15.45 -2.22 2.41
N ASP A 24 14.32 -1.63 2.06
CA ASP A 24 13.93 -1.37 0.67
C ASP A 24 14.76 -0.24 0.07
N SER A 25 14.93 0.87 0.80
CA SER A 25 15.80 1.96 0.39
C SER A 25 17.26 1.52 0.20
N ILE A 26 17.80 0.71 1.11
CA ILE A 26 19.18 0.21 1.04
C ILE A 26 19.34 -0.78 -0.12
N ALA A 27 18.39 -1.69 -0.31
CA ALA A 27 18.41 -2.67 -1.39
C ALA A 27 18.35 -2.01 -2.77
N SER A 28 17.40 -1.10 -2.95
CA SER A 28 17.21 -0.30 -4.15
C SER A 28 18.46 0.51 -4.49
N GLY A 29 19.03 1.18 -3.48
CA GLY A 29 20.28 1.93 -3.64
C GLY A 29 21.47 1.04 -3.99
N PHE A 30 21.57 -0.15 -3.41
CA PHE A 30 22.66 -1.10 -3.69
C PHE A 30 22.58 -1.68 -5.11
N ALA A 31 21.37 -1.94 -5.61
CA ALA A 31 21.17 -2.40 -6.97
C ALA A 31 21.60 -1.34 -8.01
N LEU A 32 21.16 -0.09 -7.82
CA LEU A 32 21.57 1.03 -8.66
C LEU A 32 23.07 1.33 -8.53
N TYR A 33 23.64 1.22 -7.33
CA TYR A 33 25.08 1.33 -7.11
C TYR A 33 25.85 0.34 -7.99
N THR A 34 25.41 -0.91 -8.01
CA THR A 34 26.04 -1.99 -8.77
C THR A 34 25.92 -1.76 -10.27
N TYR A 35 24.74 -1.34 -10.74
CA TYR A 35 24.51 -0.99 -12.15
C TYR A 35 25.40 0.18 -12.62
N PHE A 36 25.46 1.28 -11.88
CA PHE A 36 26.30 2.41 -12.29
C PHE A 36 27.80 2.09 -12.19
N LYS A 37 28.20 1.26 -11.22
CA LYS A 37 29.58 0.76 -11.12
C LYS A 37 29.97 -0.13 -12.30
N SER A 38 29.08 -1.00 -12.79
CA SER A 38 29.36 -1.83 -13.97
C SER A 38 29.56 -0.99 -15.24
N HIS A 39 29.03 0.23 -15.26
CA HIS A 39 29.24 1.24 -16.31
C HIS A 39 30.43 2.19 -16.02
N ASN A 40 31.34 1.81 -15.12
CA ASN A 40 32.56 2.56 -14.78
C ASN A 40 32.31 3.97 -14.22
N LYS A 41 31.16 4.21 -13.56
CA LYS A 41 30.88 5.50 -12.90
C LYS A 41 31.51 5.60 -11.52
N LEU A 42 31.74 6.83 -11.05
CA LEU A 42 32.15 7.13 -9.68
C LEU A 42 30.91 7.18 -8.79
N VAL A 43 30.55 6.02 -8.24
CA VAL A 43 29.32 5.85 -7.46
C VAL A 43 29.59 5.80 -5.96
N ARG A 44 28.74 6.46 -5.17
CA ARG A 44 28.65 6.36 -3.71
C ARG A 44 27.20 6.04 -3.30
N LEU A 45 27.03 5.18 -2.31
CA LEU A 45 25.73 4.89 -1.69
C LEU A 45 25.74 5.45 -0.27
N ILE A 46 24.86 6.41 0.02
CA ILE A 46 24.90 7.18 1.26
C ILE A 46 23.52 7.22 1.92
N TYR A 47 23.51 7.54 3.21
CA TYR A 47 22.35 8.08 3.90
C TYR A 47 22.78 9.21 4.83
N SER A 48 21.82 10.01 5.27
CA SER A 48 22.05 11.11 6.21
C SER A 48 21.02 11.07 7.32
N GLY A 49 20.81 12.20 8.01
CA GLY A 49 19.81 12.31 9.05
C GLY A 49 20.38 12.30 10.46
N ARG A 50 19.48 12.21 11.45
CA ARG A 50 19.80 12.38 12.87
C ARG A 50 20.38 11.13 13.52
N PHE A 51 20.02 9.96 13.00
CA PHE A 51 20.32 8.67 13.62
C PHE A 51 21.21 7.83 12.71
N ILE A 52 22.08 7.05 13.32
CA ILE A 52 22.89 6.05 12.63
C ILE A 52 22.08 4.74 12.64
N ILE A 53 22.15 3.96 11.56
CA ILE A 53 21.49 2.66 11.46
C ILE A 53 21.88 1.81 12.68
N SER A 54 20.88 1.42 13.45
CA SER A 54 21.06 0.62 14.67
C SER A 54 20.20 -0.65 14.69
N LYS A 55 19.32 -0.84 13.70
CA LYS A 55 18.40 -1.99 13.66
C LYS A 55 19.19 -3.27 13.35
N PRO A 56 19.08 -4.35 14.16
CA PRO A 56 19.99 -5.49 14.04
C PRO A 56 19.92 -6.20 12.68
N ASN A 57 18.73 -6.40 12.13
CA ASN A 57 18.58 -7.03 10.81
C ASN A 57 19.19 -6.19 9.67
N LEU A 58 19.17 -4.86 9.77
CA LEU A 58 19.82 -3.98 8.79
C LEU A 58 21.34 -4.06 8.89
N ILE A 59 21.88 -4.06 10.10
CA ILE A 59 23.33 -4.24 10.31
C ILE A 59 23.79 -5.60 9.77
N ASP A 60 23.08 -6.68 10.15
CA ASP A 60 23.36 -8.03 9.65
C ASP A 60 23.29 -8.10 8.12
N MET A 61 22.31 -7.44 7.49
CA MET A 61 22.16 -7.39 6.03
C MET A 61 23.33 -6.66 5.37
N ILE A 62 23.68 -5.47 5.86
CA ILE A 62 24.77 -4.64 5.32
C ILE A 62 26.09 -5.40 5.38
N GLU A 63 26.39 -6.05 6.50
CA GLU A 63 27.60 -6.85 6.69
C GLU A 63 27.60 -8.11 5.80
N ALA A 64 26.52 -8.89 5.81
CA ALA A 64 26.46 -10.14 5.06
C ALA A 64 26.52 -9.95 3.53
N LEU A 65 25.92 -8.87 3.03
CA LEU A 65 25.87 -8.57 1.59
C LEU A 65 27.00 -7.65 1.12
N ASN A 66 27.87 -7.19 2.03
CA ASN A 66 28.94 -6.22 1.77
C ASN A 66 28.44 -4.93 1.11
N ILE A 67 27.35 -4.36 1.65
CA ILE A 67 26.73 -3.16 1.08
C ILE A 67 27.60 -1.94 1.41
N PRO A 68 28.10 -1.18 0.42
CA PRO A 68 29.01 -0.06 0.64
C PRO A 68 28.25 1.23 1.00
N ILE A 69 27.31 1.13 1.95
CA ILE A 69 26.53 2.28 2.44
C ILE A 69 27.32 3.06 3.49
N GLU A 70 27.33 4.39 3.38
CA GLU A 70 28.01 5.28 4.32
C GLU A 70 27.08 6.32 4.94
N TYR A 71 27.31 6.63 6.21
CA TYR A 71 26.63 7.74 6.89
C TYR A 71 27.38 9.04 6.63
N VAL A 72 26.70 10.05 6.09
CA VAL A 72 27.26 11.39 5.90
C VAL A 72 26.42 12.43 6.63
N LYS A 73 27.09 13.34 7.36
CA LYS A 73 26.41 14.47 7.99
C LYS A 73 26.13 15.56 6.97
N GLU A 74 27.13 15.94 6.19
CA GLU A 74 27.04 16.98 5.17
C GLU A 74 27.88 16.55 3.98
N LEU A 75 27.38 16.82 2.78
CA LEU A 75 28.08 16.54 1.54
C LEU A 75 27.57 17.51 0.48
N GLN A 76 28.49 18.09 -0.28
CA GLN A 76 28.19 18.80 -1.52
C GLN A 76 28.56 17.88 -2.68
N ILE A 77 27.63 17.71 -3.62
CA ILE A 77 27.75 16.79 -4.74
C ILE A 77 28.01 17.58 -6.03
N ASP A 78 29.15 17.31 -6.66
CA ASP A 78 29.46 17.75 -8.02
C ASP A 78 29.23 16.58 -8.99
N GLY A 79 28.02 16.52 -9.55
CA GLY A 79 27.52 15.39 -10.32
C GLY A 79 26.00 15.24 -10.21
N LEU A 80 25.53 13.99 -10.19
CA LEU A 80 24.14 13.63 -9.96
C LEU A 80 23.92 13.19 -8.50
N LEU A 81 22.91 13.76 -7.86
CA LEU A 81 22.31 13.21 -6.65
C LEU A 81 21.03 12.44 -7.03
N LEU A 82 21.00 11.14 -6.75
CA LEU A 82 19.84 10.29 -6.96
C LEU A 82 19.25 9.92 -5.60
N THR A 83 18.08 10.46 -5.24
CA THR A 83 17.38 10.00 -4.05
C THR A 83 16.60 8.74 -4.36
N ILE A 84 16.70 7.74 -3.48
CA ILE A 84 16.08 6.43 -3.66
C ILE A 84 15.13 6.15 -2.49
N ASP A 85 13.92 5.71 -2.83
CA ASP A 85 12.86 5.42 -1.86
C ASP A 85 12.52 6.66 -0.98
N CYS A 86 12.73 7.84 -1.55
CA CYS A 86 12.40 9.13 -0.99
C CYS A 86 12.57 10.23 -2.04
N GLN A 87 11.94 11.37 -1.78
CA GLN A 87 11.90 12.49 -2.72
C GLN A 87 12.77 13.63 -2.24
N TYR A 88 13.58 14.19 -3.13
CA TYR A 88 14.52 15.25 -2.79
C TYR A 88 13.84 16.47 -2.13
N GLY A 89 14.16 16.69 -0.86
CA GLY A 89 13.61 17.79 -0.05
C GLY A 89 12.32 17.45 0.71
N ALA A 90 11.84 16.21 0.63
CA ALA A 90 10.76 15.70 1.47
C ALA A 90 11.18 15.63 2.95
N GLY A 91 10.20 15.49 3.85
CA GLY A 91 10.42 15.55 5.30
C GLY A 91 11.26 14.42 5.88
N ASN A 92 11.39 13.30 5.16
CA ASN A 92 12.11 12.09 5.56
C ASN A 92 13.55 12.02 5.03
N VAL A 93 14.04 13.01 4.29
CA VAL A 93 15.39 13.00 3.70
C VAL A 93 16.09 14.35 3.87
N LYS A 94 17.34 14.32 4.36
CA LYS A 94 18.16 15.51 4.44
C LYS A 94 18.46 16.03 3.04
N LYS A 95 18.06 17.27 2.78
CA LYS A 95 18.36 17.97 1.53
C LYS A 95 19.87 18.27 1.42
N LEU A 96 20.60 17.44 0.69
CA LEU A 96 21.99 17.69 0.34
C LEU A 96 22.11 18.67 -0.84
N ILE A 97 23.26 19.33 -0.96
CA ILE A 97 23.50 20.33 -2.00
C ILE A 97 24.04 19.61 -3.24
N ALA A 98 23.31 19.70 -4.35
CA ALA A 98 23.67 19.08 -5.63
C ALA A 98 23.23 19.96 -6.80
N ASN A 99 23.98 19.89 -7.91
CA ASN A 99 23.65 20.62 -9.15
C ASN A 99 22.57 19.92 -9.98
N ASN A 100 22.56 18.58 -9.97
CA ASN A 100 21.60 17.75 -10.69
C ASN A 100 20.96 16.77 -9.72
N VAL A 101 19.65 16.59 -9.84
CA VAL A 101 18.85 15.73 -8.96
C VAL A 101 17.98 14.80 -9.78
N ALA A 102 17.93 13.54 -9.38
CA ALA A 102 17.00 12.53 -9.84
C ALA A 102 16.29 11.88 -8.64
N ILE A 103 15.07 11.37 -8.86
CA ILE A 103 14.28 10.66 -7.85
C ILE A 103 13.84 9.32 -8.41
N ILE A 104 14.00 8.25 -7.64
CA ILE A 104 13.33 6.97 -7.87
C ILE A 104 12.61 6.61 -6.57
N ASP A 105 11.28 6.47 -6.61
CA ASP A 105 10.46 6.31 -5.40
C ASP A 105 9.16 5.54 -5.70
N HIS A 106 8.57 4.91 -4.69
CA HIS A 106 7.26 4.24 -4.78
C HIS A 106 6.23 4.82 -3.79
N HIS A 107 6.54 5.92 -3.11
CA HIS A 107 5.58 6.64 -2.28
C HIS A 107 4.71 7.60 -3.09
N GLN A 108 3.67 8.15 -2.46
CA GLN A 108 2.85 9.21 -3.04
C GLN A 108 3.70 10.44 -3.38
N VAL A 109 3.37 11.13 -4.48
CA VAL A 109 4.14 12.29 -4.93
C VAL A 109 4.01 13.46 -3.95
N GLU A 110 5.12 13.85 -3.32
CA GLU A 110 5.24 15.01 -2.43
C GLU A 110 5.94 16.19 -3.12
N ILE A 111 6.93 15.88 -3.97
CA ILE A 111 7.79 16.85 -4.65
C ILE A 111 7.55 16.76 -6.16
N ALA A 112 7.06 17.84 -6.74
CA ALA A 112 6.85 17.97 -8.18
C ALA A 112 8.02 18.69 -8.88
N ASN A 113 8.06 18.59 -10.21
CA ASN A 113 8.93 19.38 -11.10
C ASN A 113 10.44 19.06 -11.04
N ILE A 114 10.83 17.85 -10.62
CA ILE A 114 12.19 17.35 -10.85
C ILE A 114 12.16 16.51 -12.14
N PRO A 115 12.87 16.92 -13.22
CA PRO A 115 12.71 16.28 -14.54
C PRO A 115 13.16 14.81 -14.59
N LEU A 116 14.16 14.45 -13.79
CA LEU A 116 14.73 13.09 -13.74
C LEU A 116 14.08 12.27 -12.62
N SER A 117 12.76 12.26 -12.56
CA SER A 117 12.01 11.53 -11.54
C SER A 117 11.19 10.39 -12.13
N GLU A 118 11.25 9.24 -11.48
CA GLU A 118 10.35 8.11 -11.70
C GLU A 118 9.73 7.74 -10.35
N ILE A 119 8.43 7.99 -10.21
CA ILE A 119 7.70 7.70 -8.97
C ILE A 119 6.52 6.81 -9.32
N ARG A 120 6.44 5.62 -8.71
CA ARG A 120 5.38 4.62 -9.00
C ARG A 120 4.64 4.23 -7.72
N PRO A 121 3.67 5.06 -7.26
CA PRO A 121 3.01 4.90 -5.95
C PRO A 121 2.22 3.61 -5.72
N TYR A 122 2.00 2.85 -6.80
CA TYR A 122 1.19 1.64 -6.86
C TYR A 122 2.00 0.36 -6.63
N LEU A 123 3.33 0.44 -6.59
CA LEU A 123 4.19 -0.70 -6.32
C LEU A 123 4.33 -0.94 -4.81
N GLY A 124 4.38 -2.20 -4.42
CA GLY A 124 4.56 -2.61 -3.03
C GLY A 124 5.93 -2.22 -2.46
N SER A 125 6.93 -1.97 -3.31
CA SER A 125 8.24 -1.48 -2.86
C SER A 125 9.02 -0.75 -3.97
N CYS A 126 9.97 0.10 -3.58
CA CYS A 126 10.97 0.69 -4.48
C CYS A 126 11.91 -0.38 -5.06
N SER A 127 12.15 -1.49 -4.35
CA SER A 127 12.92 -2.61 -4.92
C SER A 127 12.27 -3.17 -6.19
N THR A 128 10.94 -3.24 -6.26
CA THR A 128 10.22 -3.62 -7.50
C THR A 128 10.45 -2.62 -8.62
N LEU A 129 10.36 -1.33 -8.31
CA LEU A 129 10.63 -0.26 -9.27
C LEU A 129 12.05 -0.39 -9.85
N VAL A 130 13.06 -0.51 -8.98
CA VAL A 130 14.45 -0.64 -9.41
C VAL A 130 14.69 -1.92 -10.19
N TRP A 131 14.10 -3.04 -9.77
CA TRP A 131 14.18 -4.30 -10.51
C TRP A 131 13.65 -4.16 -11.94
N ASP A 132 12.48 -3.52 -12.10
CA ASP A 132 11.87 -3.29 -13.41
C ASP A 132 12.71 -2.36 -14.30
N LEU A 133 13.21 -1.25 -13.74
CA LEU A 133 14.09 -0.32 -14.45
C LEU A 133 15.39 -1.00 -14.90
N LEU A 134 15.98 -1.89 -14.09
CA LEU A 134 17.17 -2.65 -14.46
C LEU A 134 16.88 -3.68 -15.55
N ARG A 135 15.73 -4.35 -15.47
CA ARG A 135 15.26 -5.30 -16.48
C ARG A 135 15.07 -4.62 -17.84
N ASP A 136 14.49 -3.43 -17.86
CA ASP A 136 14.29 -2.62 -19.09
C ASP A 136 15.62 -2.22 -19.75
N GLU A 137 16.70 -2.12 -18.98
CA GLU A 137 18.06 -1.84 -19.46
C GLU A 137 18.85 -3.12 -19.81
N GLY A 138 18.23 -4.30 -19.69
CA GLY A 138 18.87 -5.59 -19.93
C GLY A 138 19.90 -5.99 -18.87
N PHE A 139 19.85 -5.39 -17.68
CA PHE A 139 20.74 -5.72 -16.58
C PHE A 139 20.18 -6.89 -15.76
N ASP A 140 20.76 -8.08 -15.96
CA ASP A 140 20.35 -9.28 -15.23
C ASP A 140 20.90 -9.28 -13.79
N ILE A 141 20.05 -8.88 -12.84
CA ILE A 141 20.37 -8.86 -11.41
C ILE A 141 20.67 -10.25 -10.83
N ASN A 142 20.21 -11.35 -11.45
CA ASN A 142 20.46 -12.70 -10.94
C ASN A 142 21.92 -13.14 -11.12
N LEU A 143 22.69 -12.42 -11.95
CA LEU A 143 24.15 -12.54 -12.02
C LEU A 143 24.87 -11.89 -10.83
N HIS A 144 24.14 -11.13 -10.01
CA HIS A 144 24.63 -10.39 -8.85
C HIS A 144 23.93 -10.85 -7.57
N GLN A 145 24.27 -12.04 -7.07
CA GLN A 145 23.56 -12.72 -5.97
C GLN A 145 23.32 -11.85 -4.71
N ASN A 146 24.26 -10.99 -4.33
CA ASN A 146 24.07 -10.10 -3.18
C ASN A 146 23.00 -9.03 -3.46
N VAL A 147 22.97 -8.49 -4.68
CA VAL A 147 21.98 -7.50 -5.11
C VAL A 147 20.59 -8.14 -5.20
N SER A 148 20.49 -9.30 -5.85
CA SER A 148 19.22 -10.03 -5.96
C SER A 148 18.67 -10.42 -4.58
N THR A 149 19.54 -10.84 -3.65
CA THR A 149 19.15 -11.12 -2.26
C THR A 149 18.70 -9.86 -1.52
N ALA A 150 19.38 -8.72 -1.70
CA ALA A 150 18.97 -7.46 -1.10
C ALA A 150 17.58 -7.02 -1.60
N LEU A 151 17.39 -7.00 -2.92
CA LEU A 151 16.13 -6.61 -3.55
C LEU A 151 14.96 -7.52 -3.14
N TYR A 152 15.18 -8.84 -3.06
CA TYR A 152 14.19 -9.76 -2.53
C TYR A 152 13.81 -9.41 -1.09
N TYR A 153 14.79 -9.07 -0.25
CA TYR A 153 14.52 -8.71 1.13
C TYR A 153 13.77 -7.37 1.25
N GLY A 154 14.10 -6.39 0.41
CA GLY A 154 13.39 -5.11 0.31
C GLY A 154 11.91 -5.31 0.01
N LEU A 155 11.61 -6.02 -1.08
CA LEU A 155 10.23 -6.39 -1.42
C LEU A 155 9.54 -7.16 -0.28
N PHE A 156 10.21 -8.14 0.32
CA PHE A 156 9.66 -8.93 1.42
C PHE A 156 9.28 -8.07 2.63
N CYS A 157 10.11 -7.07 2.97
CA CYS A 157 9.88 -6.21 4.13
C CYS A 157 8.74 -5.22 3.90
N ASP A 158 8.72 -4.51 2.78
CA ASP A 158 7.71 -3.48 2.51
C ASP A 158 6.33 -4.03 2.22
N THR A 159 6.26 -5.24 1.66
CA THR A 159 4.98 -5.93 1.42
C THR A 159 4.50 -6.77 2.61
N ASN A 160 4.98 -6.46 3.82
CA ASN A 160 4.59 -7.16 5.06
C ASN A 160 4.72 -8.69 4.93
N ASN A 161 5.91 -9.17 4.56
CA ASN A 161 6.20 -10.59 4.30
C ASN A 161 5.38 -11.17 3.12
N PHE A 162 5.16 -10.37 2.07
CA PHE A 162 4.29 -10.66 0.92
C PHE A 162 2.79 -10.77 1.23
N ALA A 163 2.35 -10.41 2.43
CA ALA A 163 0.91 -10.35 2.74
C ALA A 163 0.21 -9.22 1.96
N GLU A 164 0.95 -8.16 1.65
CA GLU A 164 0.45 -6.94 0.99
C GLU A 164 0.95 -6.82 -0.46
N ILE A 165 1.22 -7.96 -1.10
CA ILE A 165 1.64 -8.03 -2.50
C ILE A 165 0.41 -8.00 -3.44
N SER A 166 -0.08 -6.81 -3.75
CA SER A 166 -1.22 -6.64 -4.65
C SER A 166 -0.78 -6.50 -6.10
N HIS A 167 0.19 -5.63 -6.36
CA HIS A 167 0.53 -5.24 -7.71
C HIS A 167 1.20 -6.39 -8.48
N PRO A 168 0.74 -6.67 -9.71
CA PRO A 168 1.34 -7.63 -10.63
C PRO A 168 2.86 -7.66 -10.71
N LEU A 169 3.48 -6.49 -10.81
CA LEU A 169 4.92 -6.36 -10.98
C LEU A 169 5.70 -6.83 -9.74
N ASP A 170 5.14 -6.67 -8.54
CA ASP A 170 5.75 -7.18 -7.31
C ASP A 170 5.77 -8.71 -7.33
N LYS A 171 4.69 -9.33 -7.80
CA LYS A 171 4.60 -10.80 -7.95
C LYS A 171 5.58 -11.29 -9.02
N ASP A 172 5.71 -10.57 -10.13
CA ASP A 172 6.70 -10.87 -11.17
C ASP A 172 8.12 -10.86 -10.59
N MET A 173 8.48 -9.82 -9.84
CA MET A 173 9.79 -9.74 -9.18
C MET A 173 10.01 -10.91 -8.22
N ARG A 174 9.06 -11.17 -7.31
CA ARG A 174 9.12 -12.27 -6.34
C ARG A 174 9.40 -13.61 -7.01
N ASP A 175 8.73 -13.89 -8.13
CA ASP A 175 8.80 -15.17 -8.81
C ASP A 175 10.07 -15.34 -9.68
N ASN A 176 10.76 -14.25 -10.03
CA ASN A 176 11.89 -14.27 -10.97
C ASN A 176 13.26 -13.96 -10.34
N ILE A 177 13.31 -13.67 -9.03
CA ILE A 177 14.57 -13.39 -8.33
C ILE A 177 15.19 -14.65 -7.72
N TYR A 178 16.49 -14.84 -7.94
CA TYR A 178 17.30 -15.86 -7.28
C TYR A 178 18.07 -15.27 -6.10
N TYR A 179 17.74 -15.69 -4.89
CA TYR A 179 18.25 -15.12 -3.64
C TYR A 179 18.84 -16.19 -2.69
N ASP A 180 19.67 -15.76 -1.73
CA ASP A 180 20.13 -16.62 -0.64
C ASP A 180 19.01 -16.84 0.40
N TYR A 181 18.33 -17.97 0.28
CA TYR A 181 17.26 -18.37 1.20
C TYR A 181 17.69 -18.43 2.67
N ASN A 182 18.91 -18.89 2.97
CA ASN A 182 19.37 -19.04 4.35
C ASN A 182 19.61 -17.68 4.99
N LEU A 183 20.19 -16.74 4.23
CA LEU A 183 20.38 -15.38 4.70
C LEU A 183 19.05 -14.70 4.97
N ILE A 184 18.09 -14.73 4.03
CA ILE A 184 16.75 -14.16 4.24
C ILE A 184 16.08 -14.79 5.46
N ARG A 185 16.18 -16.12 5.62
CA ARG A 185 15.63 -16.81 6.79
C ARG A 185 16.25 -16.33 8.09
N LYS A 186 17.54 -16.00 8.13
CA LYS A 186 18.18 -15.41 9.31
C LYS A 186 17.67 -13.98 9.53
N LEU A 187 17.79 -13.12 8.52
CA LEU A 187 17.47 -11.68 8.62
C LEU A 187 16.03 -11.43 9.06
N LYS A 188 15.05 -12.16 8.51
CA LYS A 188 13.64 -12.03 8.90
C LYS A 188 13.36 -12.39 10.37
N ASN A 189 14.28 -13.09 11.04
CA ASN A 189 14.18 -13.46 12.45
C ASN A 189 15.12 -12.66 13.37
N SER A 190 15.88 -11.69 12.83
CA SER A 190 16.84 -10.86 13.57
C SER A 190 16.32 -9.44 13.86
N ASN A 191 15.00 -9.26 14.03
CA ASN A 191 14.40 -7.93 14.14
C ASN A 191 14.50 -7.28 15.54
N LEU A 192 14.77 -8.07 16.59
CA LEU A 192 14.68 -7.63 17.99
C LEU A 192 16.01 -7.82 18.71
N THR A 193 16.36 -6.87 19.58
CA THR A 193 17.45 -7.01 20.55
C THR A 193 16.95 -7.67 21.84
N LEU A 194 17.88 -8.09 22.71
CA LEU A 194 17.54 -8.58 24.05
C LEU A 194 16.84 -7.50 24.90
N ASN A 195 17.24 -6.24 24.76
CA ASN A 195 16.61 -5.12 25.45
C ASN A 195 15.17 -4.89 24.95
N ASP A 196 14.92 -5.05 23.66
CA ASP A 196 13.56 -4.96 23.11
C ASP A 196 12.66 -6.06 23.67
N LEU A 197 13.20 -7.27 23.82
CA LEU A 197 12.49 -8.39 24.43
C LEU A 197 12.15 -8.12 25.91
N GLU A 198 13.08 -7.51 26.65
CA GLU A 198 12.84 -7.09 28.05
C GLU A 198 11.73 -6.04 28.13
N ILE A 199 11.77 -5.01 27.29
CA ILE A 199 10.73 -3.97 27.22
C ILE A 199 9.36 -4.60 26.92
N ALA A 200 9.30 -5.51 25.95
CA ALA A 200 8.08 -6.20 25.60
C ALA A 200 7.55 -7.06 26.76
N GLY A 201 8.42 -7.82 27.41
CA GLY A 201 8.06 -8.65 28.57
C GLY A 201 7.46 -7.82 29.71
N ILE A 202 8.08 -6.68 30.05
CA ILE A 202 7.58 -5.78 31.11
C ILE A 202 6.21 -5.21 30.73
N ALA A 203 6.04 -4.77 29.48
CA ALA A 203 4.78 -4.19 29.00
C ALA A 203 3.62 -5.20 29.05
N LEU A 204 3.87 -6.46 28.67
CA LEU A 204 2.85 -7.52 28.64
C LEU A 204 2.38 -7.94 30.04
N ILE A 205 3.18 -7.76 31.09
CA ILE A 205 2.80 -8.10 32.47
C ILE A 205 1.71 -7.15 33.01
N LYS A 206 1.69 -5.89 32.57
CA LYS A 206 0.77 -4.86 33.09
C LYS A 206 -0.10 -4.31 31.97
N CYS A 207 -1.38 -4.71 31.96
CA CYS A 207 -2.36 -4.17 31.04
C CYS A 207 -3.66 -3.78 31.74
N PHE A 208 -4.39 -2.84 31.14
CA PHE A 208 -5.80 -2.65 31.39
C PHE A 208 -6.58 -3.48 30.37
N HIS A 209 -7.59 -4.22 30.81
CA HIS A 209 -8.49 -5.00 29.95
C HIS A 209 -9.94 -4.63 30.26
N ASP A 210 -10.72 -4.35 29.23
CA ASP A 210 -12.17 -4.16 29.33
C ASP A 210 -12.89 -5.37 28.69
N PRO A 211 -13.53 -6.24 29.49
CA PRO A 211 -14.20 -7.43 28.98
C PRO A 211 -15.55 -7.14 28.32
N THR A 212 -16.08 -5.92 28.45
CA THR A 212 -17.37 -5.54 27.83
C THR A 212 -17.18 -5.34 26.32
N TYR A 213 -16.07 -4.71 25.96
CA TYR A 213 -15.72 -4.34 24.59
C TYR A 213 -14.47 -5.07 24.08
N ASN A 214 -14.00 -6.08 24.83
CA ASN A 214 -12.82 -6.90 24.52
C ASN A 214 -11.61 -6.10 24.03
N PHE A 215 -11.26 -4.99 24.69
CA PHE A 215 -10.04 -4.26 24.34
C PHE A 215 -9.04 -4.23 25.48
N ALA A 216 -7.77 -4.01 25.13
CA ALA A 216 -6.70 -3.85 26.09
C ALA A 216 -5.79 -2.66 25.79
N ILE A 217 -5.27 -2.05 26.85
CA ILE A 217 -4.31 -0.94 26.78
C ILE A 217 -3.04 -1.35 27.54
N PHE A 218 -1.89 -1.22 26.87
CA PHE A 218 -0.59 -1.54 27.40
C PHE A 218 0.31 -0.31 27.37
N LYS A 219 1.12 -0.16 28.41
CA LYS A 219 2.13 0.89 28.51
C LYS A 219 3.52 0.26 28.44
N ALA A 220 4.28 0.62 27.41
CA ALA A 220 5.67 0.23 27.27
C ALA A 220 6.61 1.34 27.80
N HIS A 221 7.83 0.93 28.15
CA HIS A 221 8.94 1.88 28.30
C HIS A 221 9.28 2.54 26.96
N PRO A 222 10.01 3.68 26.95
CA PRO A 222 10.48 4.29 25.72
C PRO A 222 11.25 3.29 24.84
N CYS A 223 10.82 3.13 23.60
CA CYS A 223 11.31 2.15 22.65
C CYS A 223 10.99 2.59 21.22
N ASP A 224 11.59 1.89 20.26
CA ASP A 224 11.27 2.07 18.84
C ASP A 224 9.79 1.69 18.56
N PRO A 225 9.09 2.39 17.65
CA PRO A 225 7.70 2.07 17.30
C PRO A 225 7.48 0.61 16.87
N ASN A 226 8.47 -0.04 16.27
CA ASN A 226 8.37 -1.46 15.90
C ASN A 226 8.13 -2.36 17.12
N ILE A 227 8.65 -1.98 18.29
CA ILE A 227 8.47 -2.73 19.53
C ILE A 227 7.03 -2.57 20.05
N LEU A 228 6.42 -1.39 19.92
CA LEU A 228 5.00 -1.20 20.23
C LEU A 228 4.13 -2.11 19.35
N GLY A 229 4.48 -2.21 18.07
CA GLY A 229 3.84 -3.11 17.12
C GLY A 229 3.98 -4.58 17.51
N PHE A 230 5.19 -5.02 17.87
CA PHE A 230 5.46 -6.38 18.33
C PHE A 230 4.65 -6.76 19.58
N ILE A 231 4.60 -5.88 20.57
CA ILE A 231 3.78 -6.09 21.79
C ILE A 231 2.30 -6.18 21.41
N SER A 232 1.85 -5.36 20.47
CA SER A 232 0.45 -5.35 20.03
C SER A 232 0.09 -6.66 19.32
N ASP A 233 0.96 -7.17 18.45
CA ASP A 233 0.78 -8.43 17.72
C ASP A 233 0.73 -9.65 18.67
N LEU A 234 1.47 -9.61 19.79
CA LEU A 234 1.35 -10.62 20.84
C LEU A 234 0.06 -10.47 21.65
N ALA A 235 -0.30 -9.24 22.03
CA ALA A 235 -1.50 -8.98 22.81
C ALA A 235 -2.79 -9.39 22.07
N LEU A 236 -2.86 -9.16 20.76
CA LEU A 236 -4.03 -9.48 19.94
C LEU A 236 -4.27 -11.00 19.80
N GLN A 237 -3.30 -11.85 20.14
CA GLN A 237 -3.47 -13.31 20.13
C GLN A 237 -4.23 -13.83 21.37
N VAL A 238 -4.54 -12.97 22.33
CA VAL A 238 -5.36 -13.33 23.50
C VAL A 238 -6.83 -13.36 23.07
N ASN A 239 -7.53 -14.47 23.34
CA ASN A 239 -8.89 -14.72 22.86
C ASN A 239 -9.97 -13.72 23.34
N THR A 240 -9.66 -12.85 24.29
CA THR A 240 -10.56 -11.81 24.83
C THR A 240 -10.11 -10.39 24.44
N ILE A 241 -9.18 -10.26 23.49
CA ILE A 241 -8.65 -8.98 23.01
C ILE A 241 -8.90 -8.88 21.49
N ASP A 242 -9.95 -8.15 21.14
CA ASP A 242 -10.37 -7.84 19.77
C ASP A 242 -9.69 -6.57 19.23
N LEU A 243 -9.29 -5.68 20.15
CA LEU A 243 -8.61 -4.40 19.89
C LEU A 243 -7.54 -4.19 20.96
N CYS A 244 -6.32 -3.81 20.57
CA CYS A 244 -5.30 -3.40 21.53
C CYS A 244 -4.62 -2.09 21.16
N ILE A 245 -4.26 -1.33 22.19
CA ILE A 245 -3.43 -0.14 22.08
C ILE A 245 -2.19 -0.36 22.93
N VAL A 246 -1.01 -0.22 22.33
CA VAL A 246 0.26 -0.21 23.04
C VAL A 246 0.91 1.14 22.83
N TYR A 247 1.24 1.83 23.91
CA TYR A 247 1.81 3.18 23.82
C TYR A 247 3.05 3.34 24.71
N ASN A 248 3.89 4.32 24.38
CA ASN A 248 4.96 4.79 25.24
C ASN A 248 5.04 6.33 25.24
N LEU A 249 5.74 6.87 26.24
CA LEU A 249 6.08 8.29 26.29
C LEU A 249 7.41 8.51 25.54
N SER A 250 7.42 9.50 24.66
CA SER A 250 8.60 10.03 23.98
C SER A 250 8.82 11.50 24.35
N ALA A 251 9.95 12.08 23.95
CA ALA A 251 10.31 13.47 24.31
C ALA A 251 9.24 14.51 23.95
N ASN A 252 8.49 14.29 22.86
CA ASN A 252 7.56 15.27 22.30
C ASN A 252 6.07 14.87 22.47
N GLY A 253 5.77 13.72 23.08
CA GLY A 253 4.42 13.18 23.12
C GLY A 253 4.35 11.67 23.23
N TYR A 254 3.17 11.11 22.99
CA TYR A 254 2.90 9.68 23.10
C TYR A 254 2.89 9.03 21.73
N LYS A 255 3.75 8.03 21.52
CA LYS A 255 3.65 7.15 20.35
C LYS A 255 2.83 5.94 20.72
N PHE A 256 2.00 5.48 19.81
CA PHE A 256 1.18 4.31 20.03
C PHE A 256 1.00 3.46 18.77
N SER A 257 0.73 2.19 19.00
CA SER A 257 0.35 1.18 18.02
C SER A 257 -1.08 0.74 18.32
N VAL A 258 -1.86 0.51 17.25
CA VAL A 258 -3.21 -0.04 17.32
C VAL A 258 -3.23 -1.35 16.53
N ARG A 259 -3.84 -2.38 17.10
CA ARG A 259 -4.19 -3.61 16.37
C ARG A 259 -5.63 -3.96 16.57
N SER A 260 -6.28 -4.44 15.52
CA SER A 260 -7.63 -5.02 15.61
C SER A 260 -7.73 -6.29 14.77
N CYS A 261 -8.44 -7.29 15.30
CA CYS A 261 -8.75 -8.54 14.61
C CYS A 261 -10.26 -8.69 14.32
N VAL A 262 -11.05 -7.64 14.55
CA VAL A 262 -12.49 -7.61 14.27
C VAL A 262 -12.78 -6.66 13.12
N LYS A 263 -13.60 -7.12 12.18
CA LYS A 263 -13.93 -6.36 10.95
C LYS A 263 -14.64 -5.05 11.25
N GLU A 264 -15.36 -4.96 12.37
CA GLU A 264 -16.11 -3.80 12.83
C GLU A 264 -15.21 -2.61 13.20
N ILE A 265 -13.90 -2.82 13.37
CA ILE A 265 -12.94 -1.79 13.78
C ILE A 265 -11.70 -1.84 12.91
N MET A 266 -11.58 -0.92 11.95
CA MET A 266 -10.30 -0.71 11.29
C MET A 266 -9.33 -0.01 12.24
N ALA A 267 -8.11 -0.54 12.35
CA ALA A 267 -7.04 0.03 13.16
C ALA A 267 -6.70 1.46 12.70
N SER A 268 -6.69 1.71 11.38
CA SER A 268 -6.49 3.05 10.78
C SER A 268 -7.50 4.08 11.27
N ASP A 269 -8.78 3.71 11.31
CA ASP A 269 -9.86 4.58 11.76
C ASP A 269 -9.77 4.85 13.26
N MET A 270 -9.46 3.82 14.05
CA MET A 270 -9.24 3.96 15.49
C MET A 270 -8.06 4.90 15.76
N ALA A 271 -6.92 4.71 15.09
CA ALA A 271 -5.75 5.57 15.26
C ALA A 271 -6.05 7.03 14.90
N SER A 272 -6.76 7.26 13.79
CA SER A 272 -7.21 8.60 13.38
C SER A 272 -8.14 9.23 14.43
N TYR A 273 -9.09 8.46 14.97
CA TYR A 273 -10.02 8.91 15.99
C TYR A 273 -9.35 9.25 17.32
N LEU A 274 -8.35 8.48 17.73
CA LEU A 274 -7.55 8.75 18.93
C LEU A 274 -6.75 10.04 18.83
N CYS A 275 -6.26 10.38 17.63
CA CYS A 275 -5.43 11.55 17.38
C CYS A 275 -6.20 12.84 17.02
N GLU A 276 -7.53 12.78 16.90
CA GLU A 276 -8.34 13.88 16.38
C GLU A 276 -8.07 15.23 17.06
N ASN A 277 -7.47 16.17 16.31
CA ASN A 277 -7.05 17.52 16.73
C ASN A 277 -5.92 17.60 17.77
N ILE A 278 -5.23 16.50 18.08
CA ILE A 278 -4.11 16.48 19.05
C ILE A 278 -2.87 15.75 18.53
N GLY A 279 -2.91 15.24 17.30
CA GLY A 279 -1.87 14.38 16.78
C GLY A 279 -2.15 13.93 15.35
N SER A 280 -1.46 12.87 14.97
CA SER A 280 -1.62 12.19 13.67
C SER A 280 -1.67 10.68 13.88
N GLY A 281 -2.59 10.01 13.20
CA GLY A 281 -2.75 8.57 13.26
C GLY A 281 -3.16 8.04 11.88
N GLY A 282 -2.77 6.81 11.57
CA GLY A 282 -3.00 6.20 10.26
C GLY A 282 -2.45 4.77 10.20
N GLY A 283 -2.71 4.09 9.09
CA GLY A 283 -2.29 2.71 8.85
C GLY A 283 -3.29 1.94 8.01
N HIS A 284 -3.38 0.65 8.25
CA HIS A 284 -4.19 -0.32 7.52
C HIS A 284 -5.36 -0.85 8.35
N LEU A 285 -6.09 -1.82 7.80
CA LEU A 285 -7.27 -2.44 8.42
C LEU A 285 -6.96 -3.05 9.79
N GLU A 286 -5.89 -3.83 9.88
CA GLU A 286 -5.56 -4.59 11.10
C GLU A 286 -4.49 -3.91 11.96
N LYS A 287 -3.64 -3.08 11.33
CA LYS A 287 -2.44 -2.50 11.95
C LYS A 287 -2.35 -1.01 11.67
N ALA A 288 -2.23 -0.22 12.72
CA ALA A 288 -2.04 1.22 12.62
C ALA A 288 -1.14 1.74 13.74
N GLY A 289 -0.79 3.01 13.63
CA GLY A 289 -0.05 3.71 14.66
C GLY A 289 -0.38 5.20 14.67
N GLY A 290 0.15 5.89 15.65
CA GLY A 290 -0.01 7.33 15.74
C GLY A 290 0.87 7.98 16.77
N PHE A 291 0.78 9.30 16.78
CA PHE A 291 1.49 10.17 17.68
C PHE A 291 0.56 11.26 18.21
N ILE A 292 0.46 11.37 19.53
CA ILE A 292 -0.24 12.45 20.25
C ILE A 292 0.80 13.46 20.72
N ASN A 293 0.71 14.71 20.24
CA ASN A 293 1.59 15.79 20.67
C ASN A 293 1.27 16.20 22.11
N ILE A 294 2.31 16.32 22.96
CA ILE A 294 2.09 16.60 24.39
C ILE A 294 1.45 17.97 24.63
N SER A 295 1.84 19.00 23.89
CA SER A 295 1.31 20.36 24.03
C SER A 295 -0.16 20.41 23.64
N SER A 296 -0.50 19.93 22.44
CA SER A 296 -1.89 19.88 21.97
C SER A 296 -2.78 19.03 22.89
N TYR A 297 -2.24 17.92 23.42
CA TYR A 297 -2.95 17.08 24.38
C TYR A 297 -3.23 17.83 25.69
N THR A 298 -2.21 18.45 26.29
CA THR A 298 -2.37 19.19 27.55
C THR A 298 -3.30 20.40 27.41
N ASP A 299 -3.26 21.10 26.27
CA ASP A 299 -4.16 22.23 26.02
C ASP A 299 -5.64 21.80 25.95
N LYS A 300 -5.92 20.66 25.30
CA LYS A 300 -7.28 20.15 25.11
C LYS A 300 -7.79 19.32 26.30
N TYR A 301 -6.89 18.67 27.04
CA TYR A 301 -7.20 17.75 28.14
C TYR A 301 -6.31 17.99 29.39
N PRO A 302 -6.34 19.18 30.00
CA PRO A 302 -5.36 19.64 31.00
C PRO A 302 -5.30 18.84 32.31
N SER A 303 -6.25 17.92 32.55
CA SER A 303 -6.33 17.15 33.80
C SER A 303 -6.69 15.67 33.59
N VAL A 304 -6.60 15.19 32.36
CA VAL A 304 -6.88 13.78 32.03
C VAL A 304 -5.54 13.05 31.92
N ASN A 305 -5.35 11.98 32.70
CA ASN A 305 -4.22 11.09 32.48
C ASN A 305 -4.40 10.36 31.13
N ILE A 306 -3.31 10.17 30.39
CA ILE A 306 -3.31 9.51 29.08
C ILE A 306 -3.99 8.13 29.07
N ASP A 307 -3.88 7.35 30.15
CA ASP A 307 -4.57 6.05 30.29
C ASP A 307 -6.10 6.23 30.27
N SER A 308 -6.61 7.20 31.04
CA SER A 308 -8.03 7.54 31.07
C SER A 308 -8.50 8.17 29.76
N PHE A 309 -7.64 8.92 29.08
CA PHE A 309 -7.93 9.45 27.76
C PHE A 309 -8.16 8.32 26.76
N PHE A 310 -7.22 7.38 26.61
CA PHE A 310 -7.38 6.24 25.70
C PHE A 310 -8.64 5.46 26.04
N LEU A 311 -8.86 5.17 27.33
CA LEU A 311 -10.05 4.46 27.79
C LEU A 311 -11.35 5.13 27.34
N ASN A 312 -11.51 6.42 27.64
CA ASN A 312 -12.73 7.17 27.32
C ASN A 312 -12.91 7.32 25.81
N ARG A 313 -11.82 7.50 25.08
CA ARG A 313 -11.85 7.69 23.63
C ARG A 313 -12.23 6.41 22.89
N ILE A 314 -11.69 5.26 23.29
CA ILE A 314 -12.11 3.95 22.75
C ILE A 314 -13.60 3.71 23.03
N LYS A 315 -14.08 3.94 24.26
CA LYS A 315 -15.51 3.78 24.57
C LYS A 315 -16.39 4.69 23.72
N SER A 316 -16.00 5.95 23.57
CA SER A 316 -16.70 6.89 22.70
C SER A 316 -16.70 6.45 21.24
N TYR A 317 -15.64 5.77 20.76
CA TYR A 317 -15.59 5.26 19.40
C TYR A 317 -16.66 4.21 19.14
N TYR A 318 -16.88 3.28 20.09
CA TYR A 318 -17.94 2.27 19.98
C TYR A 318 -19.33 2.90 19.84
N ASP A 319 -19.58 4.02 20.50
CA ASP A 319 -20.88 4.72 20.47
C ASP A 319 -21.05 5.65 19.25
N SER A 320 -19.98 5.91 18.49
CA SER A 320 -19.95 6.95 17.44
C SER A 320 -20.43 6.48 16.06
N TYR A 321 -20.54 5.17 15.83
CA TYR A 321 -20.82 4.59 14.51
C TYR A 321 -22.01 3.65 14.54
N GLU A 322 -22.87 3.76 13.54
CA GLU A 322 -23.90 2.76 13.25
C GLU A 322 -23.35 1.76 12.21
N ILE A 323 -23.40 0.47 12.54
CA ILE A 323 -22.91 -0.59 11.66
C ILE A 323 -24.07 -1.15 10.85
N LEU A 324 -23.91 -1.15 9.52
CA LEU A 324 -24.92 -1.62 8.58
C LEU A 324 -24.35 -2.76 7.73
N PHE A 325 -25.15 -3.81 7.54
CA PHE A 325 -24.81 -4.93 6.66
C PHE A 325 -25.77 -4.95 5.48
N SER A 326 -25.25 -4.84 4.26
CA SER A 326 -26.08 -4.76 3.04
C SER A 326 -27.12 -5.87 2.91
N ASP A 327 -26.81 -7.09 3.37
CA ASP A 327 -27.74 -8.23 3.32
C ASP A 327 -28.94 -8.11 4.29
N SER A 328 -28.83 -7.29 5.33
CA SER A 328 -29.89 -7.07 6.34
C SER A 328 -30.55 -5.70 6.27
N ILE A 329 -30.06 -4.83 5.37
CA ILE A 329 -30.62 -3.50 5.18
C ILE A 329 -31.98 -3.61 4.48
N ASN A 330 -33.03 -3.24 5.20
CA ASN A 330 -34.37 -3.06 4.64
C ASN A 330 -34.60 -1.55 4.45
N MET A 331 -34.08 -0.97 3.35
CA MET A 331 -34.25 0.46 3.06
C MET A 331 -35.59 0.73 2.38
N ASP A 332 -36.30 1.76 2.83
CA ASP A 332 -37.46 2.29 2.11
C ASP A 332 -37.01 3.18 0.94
N TYR A 333 -37.14 2.66 -0.28
CA TYR A 333 -36.85 3.38 -1.52
C TYR A 333 -37.59 4.71 -1.65
N LYS A 334 -38.73 4.88 -0.94
CA LYS A 334 -39.51 6.12 -0.98
C LYS A 334 -38.78 7.31 -0.33
N GLU A 335 -37.81 7.05 0.54
CA GLU A 335 -37.00 8.09 1.18
C GLU A 335 -35.73 8.42 0.39
N MET A 336 -35.52 7.76 -0.75
CA MET A 336 -34.34 7.94 -1.60
C MET A 336 -34.71 8.70 -2.88
N THR A 337 -33.75 9.46 -3.41
CA THR A 337 -33.91 10.17 -4.69
C THR A 337 -33.28 9.36 -5.82
N LEU A 338 -33.93 9.30 -6.98
CA LEU A 338 -33.40 8.62 -8.16
C LEU A 338 -32.34 9.48 -8.86
N TYR A 339 -31.21 8.88 -9.20
CA TYR A 339 -30.14 9.47 -9.99
C TYR A 339 -29.81 8.59 -11.19
N LYS A 340 -29.41 9.22 -12.29
CA LYS A 340 -28.86 8.59 -13.49
C LYS A 340 -27.34 8.59 -13.41
N LYS A 341 -26.72 7.43 -13.62
CA LYS A 341 -25.27 7.26 -13.72
C LYS A 341 -24.79 7.64 -15.13
N HIS A 342 -23.62 8.26 -15.24
CA HIS A 342 -23.04 8.59 -16.55
C HIS A 342 -22.58 7.33 -17.30
N ASN A 343 -22.80 7.27 -18.63
CA ASN A 343 -22.35 6.16 -19.48
C ASN A 343 -20.89 6.37 -19.90
N ILE A 344 -20.00 5.45 -19.51
CA ILE A 344 -18.56 5.52 -19.81
C ILE A 344 -18.14 4.28 -20.60
N SER A 345 -17.27 4.46 -21.59
CA SER A 345 -16.67 3.38 -22.40
C SER A 345 -15.69 2.55 -21.58
N ILE A 346 -15.66 1.23 -21.77
CA ILE A 346 -14.72 0.29 -21.11
C ILE A 346 -14.06 -0.64 -22.13
N GLY A 347 -13.05 -1.41 -21.74
CA GLY A 347 -12.30 -2.32 -22.60
C GLY A 347 -12.80 -3.76 -22.59
N TYR A 348 -12.45 -4.53 -23.61
CA TYR A 348 -12.60 -5.97 -23.65
C TYR A 348 -11.52 -6.66 -24.51
N VAL A 349 -11.23 -7.93 -24.21
CA VAL A 349 -10.38 -8.84 -25.00
C VAL A 349 -11.07 -10.19 -25.14
N LYS A 350 -11.05 -10.80 -26.32
CA LYS A 350 -11.48 -12.20 -26.49
C LYS A 350 -10.36 -13.12 -26.05
N SER A 351 -10.61 -14.04 -25.12
CA SER A 351 -9.53 -14.87 -24.57
C SER A 351 -8.86 -15.75 -25.64
N SER A 352 -9.63 -16.23 -26.63
CA SER A 352 -9.12 -17.01 -27.77
C SER A 352 -8.20 -16.26 -28.73
N MET A 353 -8.16 -14.92 -28.66
CA MET A 353 -7.22 -14.12 -29.45
C MET A 353 -5.85 -14.02 -28.78
N ILE A 354 -5.75 -14.35 -27.49
CA ILE A 354 -4.52 -14.22 -26.69
C ILE A 354 -3.62 -15.44 -26.94
N TYR A 355 -4.21 -16.63 -26.86
CA TYR A 355 -3.50 -17.90 -27.05
C TYR A 355 -4.43 -19.03 -27.48
N ILE A 356 -3.84 -20.17 -27.83
CA ILE A 356 -4.55 -21.35 -28.35
C ILE A 356 -5.66 -21.79 -27.40
N GLU A 357 -6.81 -22.19 -27.97
CA GLU A 357 -7.98 -22.64 -27.22
C GLU A 357 -7.65 -23.83 -26.29
N GLY A 358 -8.18 -23.80 -25.06
CA GLY A 358 -7.96 -24.82 -24.04
C GLY A 358 -6.66 -24.66 -23.25
N THR A 359 -5.80 -23.70 -23.56
CA THR A 359 -4.60 -23.43 -22.75
C THR A 359 -4.99 -22.79 -21.40
N PRO A 360 -4.43 -23.26 -20.27
CA PRO A 360 -4.60 -22.61 -18.97
C PRO A 360 -3.81 -21.30 -18.92
N LEU A 361 -4.50 -20.23 -18.54
CA LEU A 361 -3.98 -18.87 -18.49
C LEU A 361 -4.16 -18.31 -17.09
N LEU A 362 -3.13 -17.63 -16.57
CA LEU A 362 -3.23 -16.80 -15.38
C LEU A 362 -3.28 -15.35 -15.84
N ILE A 363 -4.44 -14.72 -15.71
CA ILE A 363 -4.61 -13.29 -15.96
C ILE A 363 -4.12 -12.55 -14.74
N ARG A 364 -3.23 -11.59 -14.96
CA ARG A 364 -2.68 -10.76 -13.91
C ARG A 364 -3.24 -9.35 -14.06
N THR A 365 -4.08 -8.96 -13.10
CA THR A 365 -4.80 -7.67 -13.03
C THR A 365 -4.61 -7.01 -11.66
N ILE A 366 -5.11 -5.80 -11.48
CA ILE A 366 -4.89 -4.98 -10.27
C ILE A 366 -5.61 -5.54 -9.03
N GLU A 367 -6.79 -6.13 -9.19
CA GLU A 367 -7.55 -6.73 -8.06
C GLU A 367 -7.10 -8.17 -7.72
N GLY A 368 -6.27 -8.80 -8.56
CA GLY A 368 -5.80 -10.16 -8.30
C GLY A 368 -5.39 -10.96 -9.53
N ASP A 369 -4.92 -12.19 -9.29
CA ASP A 369 -4.66 -13.14 -10.36
C ASP A 369 -5.93 -13.97 -10.61
N ILE A 370 -6.29 -14.20 -11.87
CA ILE A 370 -7.49 -14.94 -12.27
C ILE A 370 -7.10 -16.10 -13.18
N ASP A 371 -7.41 -17.32 -12.76
CA ASP A 371 -7.18 -18.51 -13.57
C ASP A 371 -8.35 -18.76 -14.53
N ILE A 372 -8.05 -18.87 -15.82
CA ILE A 372 -9.02 -19.25 -16.85
C ILE A 372 -8.43 -20.26 -17.83
N TYR A 373 -9.27 -20.77 -18.72
CA TYR A 373 -8.83 -21.43 -19.94
C TYR A 373 -9.14 -20.53 -21.14
N SER A 374 -8.22 -20.42 -22.08
CA SER A 374 -8.48 -19.74 -23.35
C SER A 374 -9.70 -20.38 -24.04
N SER A 375 -10.68 -19.57 -24.42
CA SER A 375 -11.93 -20.04 -25.01
C SER A 375 -12.61 -19.00 -25.89
N GLU A 376 -13.17 -19.42 -27.02
CA GLU A 376 -14.03 -18.57 -27.88
C GLU A 376 -15.29 -18.05 -27.16
N TYR A 377 -15.63 -18.63 -26.00
CA TYR A 377 -16.81 -18.27 -25.20
C TYR A 377 -16.51 -17.35 -24.02
N ILE A 378 -15.23 -17.02 -23.76
CA ILE A 378 -14.82 -16.19 -22.62
C ILE A 378 -14.23 -14.87 -23.13
N TYR A 379 -14.79 -13.78 -22.62
CA TYR A 379 -14.37 -12.41 -22.88
C TYR A 379 -13.83 -11.82 -21.58
N LEU A 380 -12.72 -11.10 -21.66
CA LEU A 380 -12.09 -10.41 -20.54
C LEU A 380 -12.48 -8.94 -20.61
N MET A 381 -13.33 -8.48 -19.70
CA MET A 381 -13.71 -7.08 -19.60
C MET A 381 -12.63 -6.33 -18.84
N ILE A 382 -12.19 -5.18 -19.36
CA ILE A 382 -11.21 -4.30 -18.73
C ILE A 382 -11.93 -3.02 -18.32
N ASP A 383 -12.04 -2.76 -17.02
CA ASP A 383 -12.66 -1.52 -16.54
C ASP A 383 -11.70 -0.31 -16.67
N LEU A 384 -12.14 0.87 -16.23
CA LEU A 384 -11.34 2.10 -16.34
C LEU A 384 -10.13 2.14 -15.39
N ASN A 385 -10.10 1.28 -14.38
CA ASN A 385 -8.99 1.14 -13.44
C ASN A 385 -8.00 0.07 -13.92
N GLY A 386 -8.28 -0.59 -15.05
CA GLY A 386 -7.48 -1.70 -15.55
C GLY A 386 -7.81 -3.03 -14.89
N ASP A 387 -8.92 -3.15 -14.14
CA ASP A 387 -9.31 -4.44 -13.60
C ASP A 387 -9.95 -5.36 -14.66
N VAL A 388 -9.66 -6.67 -14.57
CA VAL A 388 -10.11 -7.67 -15.53
C VAL A 388 -11.17 -8.56 -14.92
N SER A 389 -12.34 -8.63 -15.57
CA SER A 389 -13.42 -9.55 -15.20
C SER A 389 -13.77 -10.46 -16.38
N PRO A 390 -13.62 -11.80 -16.25
CA PRO A 390 -14.07 -12.72 -17.28
C PRO A 390 -15.61 -12.80 -17.28
N ILE A 391 -16.20 -12.71 -18.48
CA ILE A 391 -17.62 -12.90 -18.71
C ILE A 391 -17.84 -13.85 -19.89
N THR A 392 -19.04 -14.42 -19.95
CA THR A 392 -19.42 -15.23 -21.10
C THR A 392 -19.71 -14.35 -22.32
N LYS A 393 -19.46 -14.89 -23.51
CA LYS A 393 -19.81 -14.24 -24.79
C LYS A 393 -21.27 -13.78 -24.83
N ASN A 394 -22.20 -14.61 -24.34
CA ASN A 394 -23.62 -14.27 -24.30
C ASN A 394 -23.92 -13.08 -23.38
N GLU A 395 -23.27 -13.00 -22.21
CA GLU A 395 -23.41 -11.83 -21.33
C GLU A 395 -22.86 -10.56 -21.96
N PHE A 396 -21.71 -10.66 -22.63
CA PHE A 396 -21.11 -9.54 -23.35
C PHE A 396 -22.06 -8.99 -24.41
N GLU A 397 -22.55 -9.86 -25.30
CA GLU A 397 -23.42 -9.48 -26.41
C GLU A 397 -24.75 -8.83 -25.94
N ASN A 398 -25.26 -9.26 -24.79
CA ASN A 398 -26.49 -8.73 -24.18
C ASN A 398 -26.30 -7.37 -23.48
N LYS A 399 -25.14 -7.12 -22.85
CA LYS A 399 -24.91 -5.93 -22.00
C LYS A 399 -24.13 -4.82 -22.69
N TYR A 400 -23.29 -5.17 -23.66
CA TYR A 400 -22.33 -4.25 -24.25
C TYR A 400 -22.45 -4.22 -25.78
N LEU A 401 -22.04 -3.09 -26.35
CA LEU A 401 -21.85 -2.89 -27.77
C LEU A 401 -20.35 -2.75 -28.02
N PRO A 402 -19.70 -3.71 -28.72
CA PRO A 402 -18.30 -3.57 -29.09
C PRO A 402 -18.13 -2.40 -30.06
N THR A 403 -17.01 -1.70 -29.93
CA THR A 403 -16.53 -0.76 -30.93
C THR A 403 -15.24 -1.30 -31.56
N ASP A 404 -14.89 -0.78 -32.74
CA ASP A 404 -13.63 -1.14 -33.42
C ASP A 404 -12.43 -0.33 -32.91
N GLU A 405 -12.66 0.56 -31.95
CA GLU A 405 -11.61 1.41 -31.40
C GLU A 405 -10.72 0.61 -30.44
N PRO A 406 -9.39 0.78 -30.50
CA PRO A 406 -8.50 0.22 -29.50
C PRO A 406 -8.84 0.81 -28.13
N PHE A 407 -8.83 -0.03 -27.10
CA PHE A 407 -9.00 0.45 -25.74
C PHE A 407 -7.64 0.82 -25.17
N THR A 408 -7.42 2.13 -25.03
CA THR A 408 -6.21 2.67 -24.41
C THR A 408 -6.57 3.28 -23.08
N LEU A 409 -5.87 2.81 -22.04
CA LEU A 409 -5.87 3.44 -20.74
C LEU A 409 -4.48 3.99 -20.46
N ASP A 410 -4.45 5.18 -19.86
CA ASP A 410 -3.26 5.72 -19.22
C ASP A 410 -3.32 5.30 -17.76
N ILE A 411 -2.90 4.06 -17.50
CA ILE A 411 -2.91 3.41 -16.20
C ILE A 411 -1.54 2.83 -15.90
N ASP A 412 -1.28 2.69 -14.61
CA ASP A 412 -0.03 2.26 -14.03
C ASP A 412 0.44 0.88 -14.48
N TYR A 413 -0.51 -0.05 -14.61
CA TYR A 413 -0.25 -1.39 -15.13
C TYR A 413 -1.39 -1.82 -16.03
N PHE A 414 -1.06 -2.07 -17.29
CA PHE A 414 -2.00 -2.70 -18.20
C PHE A 414 -2.00 -4.22 -17.97
N PRO A 415 -3.16 -4.86 -17.79
CA PRO A 415 -3.26 -6.29 -17.55
C PRO A 415 -2.42 -7.17 -18.48
N SER A 416 -1.93 -8.28 -17.95
CA SER A 416 -1.18 -9.27 -18.73
C SER A 416 -1.69 -10.68 -18.49
N VAL A 417 -1.27 -11.60 -19.35
CA VAL A 417 -1.58 -13.02 -19.25
C VAL A 417 -0.28 -13.80 -19.19
N LYS A 418 -0.11 -14.59 -18.14
CA LYS A 418 0.95 -15.58 -18.02
C LYS A 418 0.44 -16.93 -18.53
N ILE A 419 1.13 -17.49 -19.52
CA ILE A 419 0.89 -18.84 -20.00
C ILE A 419 1.52 -19.80 -18.99
N ILE A 420 0.69 -20.60 -18.31
CA ILE A 420 1.16 -21.43 -17.17
C ILE A 420 2.21 -22.45 -17.61
N GLU A 421 2.08 -23.01 -18.81
CA GLU A 421 2.98 -24.04 -19.33
C GLU A 421 4.37 -23.53 -19.70
N SER A 422 4.46 -22.31 -20.27
CA SER A 422 5.72 -21.74 -20.78
C SER A 422 6.31 -20.66 -19.88
N ASN A 423 5.55 -20.13 -18.91
CA ASN A 423 5.83 -18.91 -18.16
C ASN A 423 5.97 -17.64 -19.03
N GLU A 424 5.54 -17.68 -20.30
CA GLU A 424 5.52 -16.50 -21.17
C GLU A 424 4.44 -15.50 -20.71
N ILE A 425 4.76 -14.20 -20.75
CA ILE A 425 3.87 -13.11 -20.33
C ILE A 425 3.47 -12.28 -21.56
N ILE A 426 2.16 -12.17 -21.80
CA ILE A 426 1.56 -11.41 -22.91
C ILE A 426 0.79 -10.21 -22.36
N ASN A 427 1.13 -9.00 -22.80
CA ASN A 427 0.40 -7.78 -22.40
C ASN A 427 -0.94 -7.65 -23.17
N LEU A 428 -2.05 -7.45 -22.46
CA LEU A 428 -3.39 -7.36 -23.06
C LEU A 428 -3.61 -6.10 -23.90
N LYS A 429 -2.78 -5.07 -23.75
CA LYS A 429 -2.90 -3.79 -24.49
C LYS A 429 -2.88 -4.00 -26.00
N SER A 430 -2.14 -5.00 -26.46
CA SER A 430 -2.04 -5.36 -27.88
C SER A 430 -3.35 -5.93 -28.46
N TYR A 431 -4.29 -6.35 -27.61
CA TYR A 431 -5.53 -7.04 -28.00
C TYR A 431 -6.80 -6.31 -27.56
N ALA A 432 -6.68 -5.31 -26.68
CA ALA A 432 -7.82 -4.63 -26.05
C ALA A 432 -8.58 -3.72 -27.02
N LYS A 433 -9.91 -3.89 -27.05
CA LYS A 433 -10.85 -3.06 -27.82
C LYS A 433 -11.90 -2.42 -26.91
N SER A 434 -12.49 -1.32 -27.33
CA SER A 434 -13.48 -0.57 -26.54
C SER A 434 -14.91 -1.13 -26.72
N CYS A 435 -15.76 -0.92 -25.72
CA CYS A 435 -17.19 -1.22 -25.78
C CYS A 435 -17.98 -0.28 -24.86
N ILE A 436 -19.25 -0.07 -25.17
CA ILE A 436 -20.15 0.79 -24.39
C ILE A 436 -21.32 -0.02 -23.80
N PRO A 437 -21.77 0.32 -22.57
CA PRO A 437 -23.01 -0.25 -22.02
C PRO A 437 -24.21 0.04 -22.92
N ARG A 438 -25.07 -0.95 -23.15
CA ARG A 438 -26.27 -0.79 -23.99
C ARG A 438 -27.37 0.06 -23.34
N ASN A 439 -27.48 0.02 -22.01
CA ASN A 439 -28.59 0.62 -21.27
C ASN A 439 -28.11 1.70 -20.30
N GLU A 440 -28.99 2.67 -20.02
CA GLU A 440 -28.76 3.66 -18.96
C GLU A 440 -28.85 3.01 -17.57
N SER A 441 -27.92 3.34 -16.68
CA SER A 441 -27.93 2.84 -15.30
C SER A 441 -28.40 3.91 -14.31
N TYR A 442 -29.08 3.47 -13.26
CA TYR A 442 -29.69 4.36 -12.26
C TYR A 442 -29.41 3.87 -10.83
N ALA A 443 -29.42 4.79 -9.86
CA ALA A 443 -29.28 4.47 -8.45
C ALA A 443 -30.24 5.31 -7.59
N TYR A 444 -30.73 4.71 -6.51
CA TYR A 444 -31.47 5.40 -5.45
C TYR A 444 -30.49 5.89 -4.39
N ILE A 445 -30.49 7.18 -4.06
CA ILE A 445 -29.47 7.81 -3.21
C ILE A 445 -30.12 8.63 -2.09
N LYS A 446 -29.61 8.52 -0.86
CA LYS A 446 -30.07 9.24 0.34
C LYS A 446 -28.89 9.75 1.17
N LYS A 447 -29.02 10.95 1.75
CA LYS A 447 -28.00 11.51 2.66
C LYS A 447 -27.97 10.76 3.98
N LEU A 448 -26.78 10.55 4.54
CA LEU A 448 -26.59 9.92 5.84
C LEU A 448 -26.96 10.87 6.99
N ASN A 449 -27.53 10.32 8.06
CA ASN A 449 -27.90 11.08 9.27
C ASN A 449 -26.92 10.86 10.43
N LYS A 450 -26.07 9.84 10.34
CA LYS A 450 -25.06 9.45 11.32
C LYS A 450 -23.81 8.97 10.59
N ASN A 451 -22.71 8.87 11.32
CA ASN A 451 -21.54 8.17 10.81
C ASN A 451 -21.85 6.67 10.76
N ILE A 452 -21.59 6.05 9.62
CA ILE A 452 -21.90 4.65 9.40
C ILE A 452 -20.68 3.86 8.93
N LYS A 453 -20.71 2.57 9.23
CA LYS A 453 -19.82 1.55 8.67
C LYS A 453 -20.67 0.58 7.86
N LEU A 454 -20.52 0.60 6.54
CA LEU A 454 -21.29 -0.25 5.64
C LEU A 454 -20.46 -1.46 5.20
N PHE A 455 -20.89 -2.66 5.58
CA PHE A 455 -20.39 -3.91 5.00
C PHE A 455 -21.19 -4.28 3.76
N THR A 456 -20.49 -4.45 2.64
CA THR A 456 -21.11 -4.79 1.36
C THR A 456 -21.13 -6.30 1.16
N LYS A 457 -22.00 -6.80 0.29
CA LYS A 457 -22.04 -8.21 -0.05
C LYS A 457 -20.76 -8.70 -0.75
N ARG A 458 -20.09 -7.80 -1.47
CA ARG A 458 -18.83 -8.09 -2.16
C ARG A 458 -17.64 -8.13 -1.20
N ASP A 459 -17.71 -7.34 -0.13
CA ASP A 459 -16.63 -7.17 0.82
C ASP A 459 -17.17 -7.25 2.25
N SER A 460 -17.05 -8.46 2.82
CA SER A 460 -17.47 -8.76 4.18
C SER A 460 -16.37 -8.53 5.22
N TYR A 461 -15.13 -8.26 4.80
CA TYR A 461 -13.97 -8.11 5.69
C TYR A 461 -13.62 -6.64 5.92
N LYS A 462 -13.98 -5.75 4.99
CA LYS A 462 -13.77 -4.30 5.07
C LYS A 462 -15.11 -3.56 4.94
N TYR A 463 -15.27 -2.49 5.71
CA TYR A 463 -16.43 -1.60 5.59
C TYR A 463 -16.10 -0.32 4.81
N MET A 464 -17.12 0.27 4.19
CA MET A 464 -17.06 1.65 3.71
C MET A 464 -17.46 2.59 4.84
N SER A 465 -16.58 3.53 5.19
CA SER A 465 -16.88 4.61 6.13
C SER A 465 -17.70 5.70 5.44
N GLY A 466 -18.85 6.05 6.03
CA GLY A 466 -19.65 7.20 5.59
C GLY A 466 -19.81 8.19 6.72
N SER A 467 -19.46 9.45 6.48
CA SER A 467 -19.76 10.54 7.41
C SER A 467 -21.20 11.00 7.25
N LYS A 468 -21.73 11.75 8.21
CA LYS A 468 -23.04 12.43 8.09
C LYS A 468 -23.17 13.38 6.88
N GLU A 469 -22.07 13.73 6.20
CA GLU A 469 -22.10 14.57 5.00
C GLU A 469 -22.18 13.75 3.70
N ASP A 470 -21.97 12.45 3.79
CA ASP A 470 -21.97 11.51 2.66
C ASP A 470 -23.35 10.91 2.42
N TYR A 471 -23.44 10.04 1.42
CA TYR A 471 -24.67 9.44 0.94
C TYR A 471 -24.56 7.92 0.92
N ILE A 472 -25.69 7.24 1.11
CA ILE A 472 -25.85 5.81 0.82
C ILE A 472 -26.64 5.66 -0.48
N ALA A 473 -26.21 4.72 -1.31
CA ALA A 473 -26.80 4.46 -2.60
C ALA A 473 -27.10 2.98 -2.82
N ILE A 474 -28.14 2.71 -3.59
CA ILE A 474 -28.57 1.38 -4.00
C ILE A 474 -28.71 1.36 -5.52
N ASP A 475 -28.11 0.38 -6.19
CA ASP A 475 -28.30 0.20 -7.62
C ASP A 475 -29.76 -0.17 -7.94
N LYS A 476 -30.35 0.48 -8.95
CA LYS A 476 -31.77 0.29 -9.30
C LYS A 476 -32.05 -1.11 -9.85
N ASP A 477 -31.12 -1.64 -10.65
CA ASP A 477 -31.29 -2.93 -11.33
C ASP A 477 -30.75 -4.09 -10.49
N ASN A 478 -29.87 -3.79 -9.51
CA ASN A 478 -29.38 -4.73 -8.53
C ASN A 478 -29.49 -4.21 -7.08
N PRO A 479 -30.66 -4.35 -6.43
CA PRO A 479 -30.89 -3.93 -5.04
C PRO A 479 -29.90 -4.46 -3.99
N SER A 480 -29.20 -5.56 -4.28
CA SER A 480 -28.17 -6.10 -3.37
C SER A 480 -26.88 -5.30 -3.36
N GLN A 481 -26.71 -4.37 -4.31
CA GLN A 481 -25.54 -3.52 -4.44
C GLN A 481 -25.77 -2.18 -3.72
N VAL A 482 -25.38 -2.15 -2.45
CA VAL A 482 -25.43 -0.97 -1.58
C VAL A 482 -24.01 -0.43 -1.38
N TYR A 483 -23.81 0.88 -1.47
CA TYR A 483 -22.49 1.52 -1.36
C TYR A 483 -22.57 2.95 -0.81
N ILE A 484 -21.44 3.47 -0.34
CA ILE A 484 -21.30 4.86 0.12
C ILE A 484 -20.78 5.72 -1.02
N ILE A 485 -21.36 6.92 -1.16
CA ILE A 485 -20.92 7.94 -2.11
C ILE A 485 -20.54 9.18 -1.31
N THR A 486 -19.32 9.67 -1.53
CA THR A 486 -18.90 10.95 -0.96
C THR A 486 -19.71 12.10 -1.56
N LYS A 487 -19.75 13.23 -0.86
CA LYS A 487 -20.41 14.43 -1.37
C LYS A 487 -19.89 14.88 -2.74
N GLU A 488 -18.58 14.81 -2.98
CA GLU A 488 -18.01 15.11 -4.31
C GLU A 488 -18.35 14.02 -5.34
N GLY A 489 -18.28 12.75 -4.96
CA GLY A 489 -18.54 11.62 -5.86
C GLY A 489 -19.96 11.63 -6.44
N LEU A 490 -20.94 12.12 -5.68
CA LEU A 490 -22.32 12.29 -6.16
C LEU A 490 -22.39 13.35 -7.27
N GLN A 491 -21.67 14.46 -7.14
CA GLN A 491 -21.68 15.55 -8.11
C GLN A 491 -21.01 15.18 -9.42
N LEU A 492 -19.95 14.36 -9.36
CA LEU A 492 -19.16 13.98 -10.53
C LEU A 492 -19.83 12.90 -11.38
N ASN A 493 -20.48 11.91 -10.76
CA ASN A 493 -20.85 10.67 -11.44
C ASN A 493 -22.36 10.49 -11.67
N TYR A 494 -23.17 11.37 -11.09
CA TYR A 494 -24.62 11.21 -11.06
C TYR A 494 -25.34 12.51 -11.41
N THR A 495 -26.46 12.37 -12.11
CA THR A 495 -27.39 13.46 -12.36
C THR A 495 -28.74 13.12 -11.77
N LYS A 496 -29.28 14.02 -10.93
CA LYS A 496 -30.60 13.84 -10.32
C LYS A 496 -31.66 13.79 -11.42
N VAL A 497 -32.55 12.80 -11.33
CA VAL A 497 -33.68 12.61 -12.27
C VAL A 497 -34.84 13.49 -11.88
#